data_AF-A0A661I2J9-F1
#
_entry.id   AF-A0A661I2J9-F1
#
_cell.length_a   1.000
_cell.length_b   1.000
_cell.length_c   1.000
_cell.angle_alpha   90.00
_cell.angle_beta   90.00
_cell.angle_gamma   90.00
#
_symmetry.space_group_name_H-M   'P 1'
#
loop_
_entity.id
_entity.type
_entity.pdbx_description
1 polymer ?
#
loop_
_entity_poly.entity_id
_entity_poly.type
_entity_poly.pdbx_seq_one_letter_code
_entity_poly.pdbx_strand_id
1 'polypeptide(L)'
;MKIALAFSGGGIRALAHLGVVDVLRKSGFEIAAISGSSGGALVGSLLADGKSSDEIRSIFNDVKRTDLMRGVLSKGGMFSLKRLEEILEMTLTYKQIETLPIPL
;
A
#
# COMPACT_ATOMS: atom_id res chain seq x y z
N MET A 1 -8.86 13.30 -17.51
CA MET A 1 -7.67 14.09 -17.13
C MET A 1 -6.73 13.19 -16.34
N LYS A 2 -5.41 13.27 -16.58
CA LYS A 2 -4.42 12.39 -15.94
C LYS A 2 -3.72 13.09 -14.78
N ILE A 3 -3.49 12.37 -13.68
CA ILE A 3 -2.80 12.87 -12.48
C ILE A 3 -1.79 11.85 -11.97
N ALA A 4 -0.71 12.33 -11.35
CA ALA A 4 0.22 11.52 -10.58
C ALA A 4 -0.05 11.73 -9.09
N LEU A 5 0.10 10.66 -8.29
CA LEU A 5 -0.16 10.68 -6.85
C LEU A 5 1.13 10.46 -6.07
N ALA A 6 1.32 11.23 -4.99
CA ALA A 6 2.43 11.06 -4.06
C ALA A 6 1.89 10.75 -2.66
N PHE A 7 2.11 9.52 -2.17
CA PHE A 7 1.61 9.03 -0.90
C PHE A 7 2.66 9.18 0.21
N SER A 8 2.33 9.99 1.20
CA SER A 8 3.13 10.09 2.42
C SER A 8 3.11 8.79 3.22
N GLY A 9 4.16 8.59 4.03
CA GLY A 9 4.18 7.54 5.05
C GLY A 9 3.19 7.78 6.19
N GLY A 10 3.08 6.80 7.09
CA GLY A 10 2.14 6.88 8.22
C GLY A 10 1.69 5.55 8.80
N GLY A 11 2.38 4.45 8.48
CA GLY A 11 1.96 3.10 8.86
C GLY A 11 0.54 2.82 8.38
N ILE A 12 -0.29 2.24 9.25
CA ILE A 12 -1.68 1.90 8.93
C ILE A 12 -2.56 3.11 8.56
N ARG A 13 -2.17 4.34 8.96
CA ARG A 13 -2.92 5.56 8.58
C ARG A 13 -2.84 5.86 7.09
N ALA A 14 -1.86 5.28 6.37
CA ALA A 14 -1.74 5.45 4.92
C ALA A 14 -2.96 4.91 4.15
N LEU A 15 -3.80 4.06 4.75
CA LEU A 15 -5.08 3.64 4.17
C LEU A 15 -6.03 4.80 3.88
N ALA A 16 -5.86 5.96 4.54
CA ALA A 16 -6.63 7.16 4.24
C ALA A 16 -6.45 7.64 2.78
N HIS A 17 -5.32 7.34 2.14
CA HIS A 17 -5.08 7.68 0.73
C HIS A 17 -6.10 7.02 -0.21
N LEU A 18 -6.64 5.85 0.14
CA LEU A 18 -7.64 5.14 -0.66
C LEU A 18 -8.93 5.93 -0.81
N GLY A 19 -9.35 6.66 0.23
CA GLY A 19 -10.55 7.50 0.15
C GLY A 19 -10.39 8.64 -0.86
N VAL A 20 -9.18 9.23 -0.91
CA VAL A 20 -8.85 10.27 -1.89
C VAL A 20 -8.85 9.69 -3.30
N VAL A 21 -8.23 8.52 -3.49
CA VAL A 21 -8.22 7.78 -4.77
C VAL A 21 -9.63 7.49 -5.27
N ASP A 22 -10.52 7.02 -4.39
CA ASP A 22 -11.91 6.68 -4.73
C ASP A 22 -12.67 7.92 -5.23
N VAL A 23 -12.51 9.07 -4.58
CA VAL A 23 -13.14 10.34 -5.00
C VAL A 23 -12.57 10.84 -6.33
N LEU A 24 -11.24 10.76 -6.52
CA LEU A 24 -10.60 11.18 -7.76
C LEU A 24 -11.09 10.34 -8.95
N ARG A 25 -11.12 9.00 -8.81
CA ARG A 25 -11.65 8.11 -9.85
C ARG A 25 -13.12 8.41 -10.17
N LYS A 26 -13.97 8.59 -9.15
CA LYS A 26 -15.38 8.97 -9.32
C LYS A 26 -15.57 10.31 -10.02
N SER A 27 -14.59 11.21 -9.88
CA SER A 27 -14.58 12.52 -10.54
C SER A 27 -14.01 12.48 -11.97
N GLY A 28 -13.70 11.29 -12.51
CA GLY A 28 -13.19 11.11 -13.87
C GLY A 28 -11.67 11.30 -14.03
N PHE A 29 -10.91 11.27 -12.93
CA PHE A 29 -9.45 11.29 -12.98
C PHE A 29 -8.88 9.89 -13.25
N GLU A 30 -7.89 9.85 -14.15
CA GLU A 30 -7.06 8.68 -14.40
C GLU A 30 -5.73 8.82 -13.65
N ILE A 31 -5.36 7.80 -12.89
CA ILE A 31 -4.08 7.76 -12.18
C ILE A 31 -3.01 7.29 -13.16
N ALA A 32 -2.08 8.17 -13.50
CA ALA A 32 -1.03 7.92 -14.48
C ALA A 32 0.28 7.41 -13.85
N ALA A 33 0.51 7.72 -12.57
CA ALA A 33 1.67 7.26 -11.81
C ALA A 33 1.40 7.41 -10.31
N ILE A 34 2.10 6.62 -9.51
CA ILE A 34 2.08 6.66 -8.05
C ILE A 34 3.52 6.78 -7.57
N SER A 35 3.74 7.42 -6.42
CA SER A 35 4.97 7.33 -5.65
C SER A 35 4.60 7.23 -4.18
N GLY A 36 5.38 6.56 -3.35
CA GLY A 36 5.04 6.41 -1.94
C GLY A 36 6.24 6.13 -1.02
N SER A 37 6.06 6.40 0.27
CA SER A 37 7.05 6.12 1.32
C SER A 37 6.45 5.32 2.48
N SER A 38 7.17 4.33 3.02
CA SER A 38 6.73 3.51 4.17
C SER A 38 5.31 2.94 3.96
N GLY A 39 4.36 3.21 4.86
CA GLY A 39 2.95 2.80 4.69
C GLY A 39 2.31 3.29 3.39
N GLY A 40 2.70 4.48 2.89
CA GLY A 40 2.25 5.00 1.60
C GLY A 40 2.81 4.19 0.42
N ALA A 41 4.05 3.70 0.52
CA ALA A 41 4.63 2.81 -0.49
C ALA A 41 3.89 1.48 -0.57
N LEU A 42 3.47 0.92 0.57
CA LEU A 42 2.68 -0.31 0.63
C LEU A 42 1.30 -0.16 -0.02
N VAL A 43 0.59 0.92 0.32
CA VAL A 43 -0.71 1.21 -0.31
C VAL A 43 -0.52 1.51 -1.80
N GLY A 44 0.51 2.26 -2.16
CA GLY A 44 0.84 2.61 -3.54
C GLY A 44 1.17 1.39 -4.39
N SER A 45 1.95 0.44 -3.88
CA SER A 45 2.30 -0.79 -4.60
C SER A 45 1.10 -1.69 -4.86
N LEU A 46 0.21 -1.87 -3.87
CA LEU A 46 -1.02 -2.65 -4.08
C LEU A 46 -1.98 -1.97 -5.06
N LEU A 47 -2.07 -0.64 -5.01
CA LEU A 47 -2.89 0.13 -5.95
C LEU A 47 -2.31 0.07 -7.38
N ALA A 48 -0.98 0.16 -7.50
CA ALA A 48 -0.28 0.07 -8.78
C ALA A 48 -0.38 -1.31 -9.42
N ASP A 49 -0.42 -2.37 -8.58
CA ASP A 49 -0.65 -3.76 -8.95
C ASP A 49 -2.08 -4.01 -9.48
N GLY A 50 -2.98 -3.02 -9.36
CA GLY A 50 -4.33 -3.05 -9.92
C GLY A 50 -5.43 -3.38 -8.91
N LYS A 51 -5.11 -3.54 -7.62
CA LYS A 51 -6.12 -3.82 -6.60
C LYS A 51 -7.07 -2.65 -6.40
N SER A 52 -8.33 -2.98 -6.16
CA SER A 52 -9.33 -2.02 -5.72
C SER A 52 -9.07 -1.56 -4.29
N SER A 53 -9.62 -0.40 -3.94
CA SER A 53 -9.52 0.13 -2.59
C SER A 53 -10.14 -0.81 -1.53
N ASP A 54 -11.15 -1.60 -1.89
CA ASP A 54 -11.77 -2.57 -1.00
C ASP A 54 -10.90 -3.81 -0.78
N GLU A 55 -10.24 -4.31 -1.82
CA GLU A 55 -9.26 -5.39 -1.69
C GLU A 55 -8.09 -4.97 -0.79
N ILE A 56 -7.58 -3.75 -0.98
CA ILE A 56 -6.50 -3.21 -0.14
C ILE A 56 -6.98 -3.10 1.31
N ARG A 57 -8.19 -2.58 1.56
CA ARG A 57 -8.77 -2.55 2.91
C ARG A 57 -8.87 -3.94 3.54
N SER A 58 -9.30 -4.94 2.77
CA SER A 58 -9.41 -6.34 3.24
C SER A 58 -8.05 -6.90 3.64
N ILE A 59 -7.04 -6.74 2.79
CA ILE A 59 -5.67 -7.19 3.07
C ILE A 59 -5.19 -6.63 4.41
N PHE A 60 -5.38 -5.33 4.65
CA PHE A 60 -4.93 -4.69 5.88
C PHE A 60 -5.77 -5.01 7.11
N ASN A 61 -7.03 -5.42 6.96
CA ASN A 61 -7.84 -5.90 8.09
C ASN A 61 -7.33 -7.25 8.63
N ASP A 62 -6.79 -8.10 7.75
CA ASP A 62 -6.17 -9.38 8.14
C ASP A 62 -4.81 -9.20 8.82
N VAL A 63 -4.16 -8.04 8.58
CA VAL A 63 -2.98 -7.59 9.32
C VAL A 63 -3.44 -7.00 10.66
N LYS A 64 -3.58 -7.83 11.71
CA LYS A 64 -3.99 -7.32 13.02
C LYS A 64 -3.05 -6.19 13.46
N ARG A 65 -3.58 -5.13 14.07
CA ARG A 65 -2.78 -4.03 14.65
C ARG A 65 -1.66 -4.53 15.58
N THR A 66 -1.85 -5.68 16.21
CA THR A 66 -0.85 -6.33 17.07
C THR A 66 0.36 -6.83 16.31
N ASP A 67 0.24 -7.16 15.03
CA ASP A 67 1.29 -7.77 14.23
C ASP A 67 2.31 -6.75 13.73
N LEU A 68 1.84 -5.52 13.46
CA LEU A 68 2.69 -4.39 13.12
C LEU A 68 3.32 -3.73 14.36
N MET A 69 2.70 -3.89 15.54
CA MET A 69 3.16 -3.32 16.83
C MET A 69 3.96 -4.29 17.71
N ARG A 70 4.03 -5.59 17.39
CA ARG A 70 4.73 -6.64 18.18
C ARG A 70 6.27 -6.59 18.09
N GLY A 71 6.85 -5.41 17.85
CA GLY A 71 8.29 -5.18 17.71
C GLY A 71 9.04 -4.78 18.98
N VAL A 72 8.43 -4.88 20.17
CA VAL A 72 8.97 -4.18 21.36
C VAL A 72 10.11 -4.92 22.08
N LEU A 73 10.45 -6.19 21.76
CA LEU A 73 11.32 -6.98 22.66
C LEU A 73 12.36 -7.92 22.02
N SER A 74 12.91 -7.61 20.85
CA SER A 74 14.03 -8.40 20.29
C SER A 74 15.20 -7.50 19.87
N LYS A 75 16.38 -7.81 20.42
CA LYS A 75 17.64 -7.08 20.29
C LYS A 75 18.02 -6.87 18.81
N GLY A 76 17.82 -5.67 18.27
CA GLY A 76 18.50 -5.21 17.04
C GLY A 76 17.68 -4.35 16.07
N GLY A 77 16.35 -4.23 16.21
CA GLY A 77 15.54 -3.41 15.31
C GLY A 77 14.13 -3.13 15.86
N MET A 78 13.50 -2.06 15.39
CA MET A 78 12.26 -1.53 15.97
C MET A 78 10.98 -2.29 15.56
N PHE A 79 11.03 -3.13 14.52
CA PHE A 79 9.90 -3.92 13.99
C PHE A 79 10.38 -5.20 13.26
N SER A 80 9.58 -6.28 13.28
CA SER A 80 9.80 -7.47 12.41
C SER A 80 9.08 -7.27 11.08
N LEU A 81 9.81 -7.29 9.96
CA LEU A 81 9.26 -7.11 8.60
C LEU A 81 8.75 -8.42 7.98
N LYS A 82 9.05 -9.57 8.56
CA LYS A 82 8.76 -10.89 7.98
C LYS A 82 7.30 -11.07 7.59
N ARG A 83 6.37 -10.65 8.45
CA ARG A 83 4.95 -10.77 8.15
C ARG A 83 4.50 -9.84 7.03
N LEU A 84 5.11 -8.66 6.93
CA LEU A 84 4.84 -7.73 5.85
C LEU A 84 5.31 -8.31 4.51
N GLU A 85 6.49 -8.93 4.48
CA GLU A 85 7.00 -9.66 3.32
C GLU A 85 6.03 -10.78 2.90
N GLU A 86 5.59 -11.63 3.84
CA GLU A 86 4.61 -12.70 3.57
C GLU A 86 3.31 -12.15 2.95
N ILE A 87 2.78 -11.05 3.49
CA ILE A 87 1.57 -10.41 2.95
C ILE A 87 1.82 -9.89 1.53
N LEU A 88 2.95 -9.22 1.29
CA LEU A 88 3.28 -8.70 -0.05
C LEU A 88 3.46 -9.85 -1.05
N GLU A 89 4.11 -10.94 -0.65
CA GLU A 89 4.29 -12.12 -1.49
C GLU A 89 2.97 -12.78 -1.88
N MET A 90 2.05 -12.91 -0.91
CA MET A 90 0.73 -13.51 -1.10
C MET A 90 -0.21 -12.61 -1.91
N THR A 91 -0.06 -11.29 -1.81
CA THR A 91 -1.02 -10.35 -2.39
C THR A 91 -0.59 -9.81 -3.74
N LEU A 92 0.68 -9.42 -3.94
CA LEU A 92 1.13 -8.83 -5.20
C LEU A 92 1.12 -9.85 -6.33
N THR A 93 0.48 -9.49 -7.44
CA THR A 93 0.48 -10.28 -8.67
C THR A 93 1.78 -10.06 -9.44
N TYR A 94 2.23 -8.81 -9.55
CA TYR A 94 3.45 -8.43 -10.25
C TYR A 94 4.64 -8.42 -9.30
N LYS A 95 5.72 -9.10 -9.70
CA LYS A 95 6.94 -9.24 -8.88
C LYS A 95 8.05 -8.25 -9.23
N GLN A 96 7.92 -7.58 -10.38
CA GLN A 96 8.87 -6.59 -10.89
C GLN A 96 8.16 -5.25 -11.10
N ILE A 97 8.77 -4.15 -10.64
CA ILE A 97 8.13 -2.83 -10.61
C ILE A 97 7.81 -2.35 -12.04
N GLU A 98 8.71 -2.60 -12.98
CA GLU A 98 8.56 -2.26 -14.40
C GLU A 98 7.40 -2.98 -15.10
N THR A 99 6.85 -4.03 -14.48
CA THR A 99 5.71 -4.79 -15.00
C THR A 99 4.36 -4.33 -14.47
N LEU A 100 4.35 -3.36 -13.55
CA LEU A 100 3.12 -2.88 -12.94
C LEU A 100 2.20 -2.18 -13.96
N PRO A 101 0.88 -2.41 -13.90
CA PRO A 101 -0.11 -1.71 -14.73
C PRO A 101 -0.06 -0.18 -14.61
N ILE A 102 0.27 0.33 -13.44
CA ILE A 102 0.47 1.76 -13.17
C ILE A 102 1.91 1.95 -12.70
N PRO A 103 2.69 2.88 -13.29
CA PRO A 103 4.03 3.21 -12.81
C PRO A 103 4.05 3.59 -11.32
N LEU A 104 5.01 3.05 -10.57
CA LEU A 104 5.24 3.25 -9.14
C LEU A 104 6.65 3.78 -8.84
#